data_AF-A0A1T5DBP4-F1
#
_entry.id   AF-A0A1T5DBP4-F1
#
_cell.length_a   1.000
_cell.length_b   1.000
_cell.length_c   1.000
_cell.angle_alpha   90.00
_cell.angle_beta   90.00
_cell.angle_gamma   90.00
#
_symmetry.space_group_name_H-M   'P 1'
#
loop_
_entity.id
_entity.type
_entity.pdbx_description
1 polymer ?
#
loop_
_entity_poly.entity_id
_entity_poly.type
_entity_poly.pdbx_seq_one_letter_code
_entity_poly.pdbx_strand_id
1 'polypeptide(L)'
;MLQHFNLRNALFASMLIAGLSSCSEDDEPTVTPPTTELRTKIDYAKVTPTTPYKSLFIDTKGDTTADLTTGNARYKMFQALNYYMGSAVRDSTQVSATTMANMYANTGNPFTDISTATINIKGADLNGSGVQLKDVTASSKPTAEKEAAQAYLATSFAALDAASKSVKATAAKGVAGKLGAYLVDAKGIEHAQIIQKGLIGALQLDYIGNTLLDKGLDADNSALVSGKKYTALEHNWDEAYGMLTLNPVYLAGATDAERKSNESFIGSYLWEYNKASYAKIHPAFVKGRAAIVNNDKTEAKTQATFIRTEMEKAIAAAAVGYLGKWKSGTTDAARAHAIGEGLGFIYSLRYCKINGADAAFSDAILLGLMGSPNGFWDLTNDKVNAASDAITAKFKL
;
A
#
# COMPACT_ATOMS: atom_id res chain seq x y z
N MET A 1 -9.37 -16.80 -80.84
CA MET A 1 -9.76 -18.13 -81.35
C MET A 1 -10.44 -18.85 -80.18
N LEU A 2 -11.78 -18.98 -80.30
CA LEU A 2 -12.71 -19.93 -79.66
C LEU A 2 -12.62 -20.16 -78.12
N GLN A 3 -13.64 -19.73 -77.33
CA GLN A 3 -14.90 -20.46 -76.94
C GLN A 3 -14.73 -21.15 -75.56
N HIS A 4 -15.63 -21.24 -74.57
CA HIS A 4 -17.06 -21.01 -74.32
C HIS A 4 -17.22 -20.70 -72.79
N PHE A 5 -17.99 -19.73 -72.30
CA PHE A 5 -19.45 -19.66 -72.05
C PHE A 5 -20.08 -20.68 -71.07
N ASN A 6 -20.57 -20.16 -69.93
CA ASN A 6 -21.87 -20.43 -69.26
C ASN A 6 -21.87 -19.67 -67.92
N LEU A 7 -22.36 -18.43 -67.81
CA LEU A 7 -23.76 -17.95 -67.79
C LEU A 7 -24.65 -18.61 -66.73
N ARG A 8 -24.94 -17.88 -65.64
CA ARG A 8 -26.33 -17.56 -65.22
C ARG A 8 -26.38 -16.47 -64.13
N ASN A 9 -26.90 -15.31 -64.57
CA ASN A 9 -27.89 -14.41 -63.92
C ASN A 9 -27.53 -13.83 -62.53
N ALA A 10 -27.23 -12.55 -62.29
CA ALA A 10 -27.82 -11.27 -62.74
C ALA A 10 -29.34 -11.21 -62.43
N LEU A 11 -29.93 -10.22 -61.76
CA LEU A 11 -29.70 -8.78 -61.61
C LEU A 11 -30.48 -8.29 -60.36
N PHE A 12 -30.03 -7.17 -59.76
CA PHE A 12 -30.76 -5.95 -59.32
C PHE A 12 -32.22 -6.06 -58.80
N ALA A 13 -32.71 -5.27 -57.83
CA ALA A 13 -32.55 -3.83 -57.65
C ALA A 13 -33.20 -3.32 -56.34
N SER A 14 -32.67 -2.21 -55.81
CA SER A 14 -33.36 -1.04 -55.21
C SER A 14 -34.31 -1.17 -54.00
N MET A 15 -33.88 -0.53 -52.91
CA MET A 15 -34.57 0.45 -52.03
C MET A 15 -36.11 0.56 -52.07
N LEU A 16 -36.71 0.47 -50.88
CA LEU A 16 -37.89 1.25 -50.51
C LEU A 16 -37.90 1.50 -48.99
N ILE A 17 -37.91 2.77 -48.62
CA ILE A 17 -38.18 3.26 -47.27
C ILE A 17 -39.70 3.32 -47.09
N ALA A 18 -40.20 2.75 -46.01
CA ALA A 18 -41.51 3.08 -45.45
C ALA A 18 -41.42 2.95 -43.92
N GLY A 19 -41.72 4.03 -43.20
CA GLY A 19 -41.94 4.00 -41.75
C GLY A 19 -43.38 3.59 -41.43
N LEU A 20 -43.60 3.07 -40.21
CA LEU A 20 -44.56 3.56 -39.21
C LEU A 20 -44.60 2.61 -37.99
N SER A 21 -44.40 3.22 -36.82
CA SER A 21 -45.08 3.04 -35.52
C SER A 21 -45.07 1.71 -34.73
N SER A 22 -44.56 1.86 -33.49
CA SER A 22 -45.17 1.43 -32.21
C SER A 22 -45.36 -0.06 -31.91
N CYS A 23 -44.47 -0.60 -31.07
CA CYS A 23 -44.82 -1.34 -29.86
C CYS A 23 -43.69 -1.16 -28.82
N SER A 24 -44.04 -0.68 -27.64
CA SER A 24 -43.20 -0.69 -26.45
C SER A 24 -43.01 -2.13 -25.99
N GLU A 25 -41.77 -2.63 -25.98
CA GLU A 25 -41.44 -3.83 -25.22
C GLU A 25 -40.97 -3.40 -23.84
N ASP A 26 -41.70 -3.90 -22.86
CA ASP A 26 -41.64 -3.58 -21.44
C ASP A 26 -40.25 -3.84 -20.84
N ASP A 27 -39.88 -2.97 -19.90
CA ASP A 27 -38.78 -3.16 -18.97
C ASP A 27 -39.02 -4.43 -18.14
N GLU A 28 -38.54 -5.58 -18.63
CA GLU A 28 -38.32 -6.75 -17.77
C GLU A 28 -37.30 -6.37 -16.70
N PRO A 29 -37.66 -6.41 -15.40
CA PRO A 29 -36.69 -6.16 -14.35
C PRO A 29 -35.65 -7.26 -14.45
N THR A 30 -34.38 -6.89 -14.67
CA THR A 30 -33.25 -7.82 -14.57
C THR A 30 -33.31 -8.48 -13.20
N VAL A 31 -33.80 -9.72 -13.15
CA VAL A 31 -33.85 -10.54 -11.94
C VAL A 31 -32.39 -10.81 -11.58
N THR A 32 -31.87 -10.04 -10.63
CA THR A 32 -30.59 -10.35 -10.00
C THR A 32 -30.78 -11.72 -9.34
N PRO A 33 -29.94 -12.74 -9.61
CA PRO A 33 -30.07 -14.03 -8.95
C PRO A 33 -30.10 -13.83 -7.43
N PRO A 34 -30.88 -14.61 -6.66
CA PRO A 34 -30.83 -14.54 -5.21
C PRO A 34 -29.39 -14.78 -4.77
N THR A 35 -28.79 -13.81 -4.10
CA THR A 35 -27.49 -14.01 -3.45
C THR A 35 -27.69 -15.06 -2.36
N THR A 36 -27.02 -16.20 -2.49
CA THR A 36 -27.03 -17.25 -1.46
C THR A 36 -26.53 -16.64 -0.15
N GLU A 37 -27.41 -16.54 0.86
CA GLU A 37 -27.01 -16.09 2.19
C GLU A 37 -26.19 -17.21 2.86
N LEU A 38 -24.85 -17.14 2.72
CA LEU A 38 -23.93 -18.10 3.32
C LEU A 38 -23.90 -18.05 4.85
N ARG A 39 -24.36 -16.94 5.44
CA ARG A 39 -24.15 -16.62 6.86
C ARG A 39 -25.32 -15.82 7.42
N THR A 40 -25.51 -15.95 8.74
CA THR A 40 -26.40 -15.08 9.50
C THR A 40 -25.90 -13.64 9.47
N LYS A 41 -26.81 -12.69 9.22
CA LYS A 41 -26.48 -11.26 9.21
C LYS A 41 -25.97 -10.79 10.58
N ILE A 42 -24.96 -9.95 10.55
CA ILE A 42 -24.35 -9.28 11.70
C ILE A 42 -25.00 -7.91 11.84
N ASP A 43 -25.57 -7.65 13.02
CA ASP A 43 -26.03 -6.31 13.41
C ASP A 43 -24.84 -5.35 13.53
N TYR A 44 -24.86 -4.26 12.76
CA TYR A 44 -23.82 -3.23 12.77
C TYR A 44 -23.68 -2.55 14.13
N ALA A 45 -24.70 -2.56 15.00
CA ALA A 45 -24.59 -2.02 16.35
C ALA A 45 -23.58 -2.78 17.24
N LYS A 46 -23.20 -4.01 16.86
CA LYS A 46 -22.15 -4.79 17.53
C LYS A 46 -20.73 -4.34 17.16
N VAL A 47 -20.58 -3.51 16.14
CA VAL A 47 -19.29 -2.95 15.73
C VAL A 47 -19.00 -1.70 16.54
N THR A 48 -18.02 -1.79 17.42
CA THR A 48 -17.56 -0.69 18.28
C THR A 48 -16.08 -0.41 18.03
N PRO A 49 -15.56 0.76 18.46
CA PRO A 49 -14.13 1.06 18.36
C PRO A 49 -13.19 0.04 19.01
N THR A 50 -13.69 -0.76 19.95
CA THR A 50 -12.91 -1.76 20.69
C THR A 50 -13.26 -3.20 20.33
N THR A 51 -14.17 -3.43 19.37
CA THR A 51 -14.53 -4.79 18.94
C THR A 51 -13.32 -5.47 18.29
N PRO A 52 -12.78 -6.58 18.83
CA PRO A 52 -11.66 -7.28 18.21
C PRO A 52 -12.02 -7.77 16.81
N TYR A 53 -11.12 -7.61 15.84
CA TYR A 53 -11.41 -7.83 14.42
C TYR A 53 -12.10 -9.17 14.14
N LYS A 54 -11.57 -10.28 14.68
CA LYS A 54 -12.13 -11.62 14.41
C LYS A 54 -13.40 -11.96 15.20
N SER A 55 -13.77 -11.18 16.22
CA SER A 55 -14.75 -11.65 17.22
C SER A 55 -16.17 -11.81 16.69
N LEU A 56 -16.51 -11.14 15.58
CA LEU A 56 -17.83 -11.21 14.96
C LEU A 56 -17.90 -12.18 13.77
N PHE A 57 -16.76 -12.66 13.27
CA PHE A 57 -16.68 -13.42 12.02
C PHE A 57 -16.50 -14.90 12.32
N ILE A 58 -17.58 -15.51 12.80
CA ILE A 58 -17.64 -16.89 13.29
C ILE A 58 -18.70 -17.67 12.49
N ASP A 59 -18.39 -18.92 12.13
CA ASP A 59 -19.34 -19.81 11.46
C ASP A 59 -20.33 -20.47 12.45
N THR A 60 -21.25 -21.28 11.93
CA THR A 60 -22.27 -21.95 12.75
C THR A 60 -21.71 -22.98 13.73
N LYS A 61 -20.43 -23.38 13.59
CA LYS A 61 -19.73 -24.31 14.48
C LYS A 61 -18.90 -23.61 15.54
N GLY A 62 -18.84 -22.27 15.52
CA GLY A 62 -18.03 -21.49 16.45
C GLY A 62 -16.61 -21.22 15.97
N ASP A 63 -16.26 -21.60 14.72
CA ASP A 63 -14.93 -21.37 14.18
C ASP A 63 -14.82 -20.02 13.48
N THR A 64 -13.65 -19.37 13.58
CA THR A 64 -13.39 -18.12 12.84
C THR A 64 -13.42 -18.34 11.33
N THR A 65 -14.11 -17.43 10.63
CA THR A 65 -14.10 -17.31 9.17
C THR A 65 -13.07 -16.28 8.72
N ALA A 66 -12.59 -15.43 9.64
CA ALA A 66 -11.55 -14.44 9.34
C ALA A 66 -10.14 -15.05 9.29
N ASP A 67 -9.45 -14.85 8.17
CA ASP A 67 -8.08 -15.32 7.95
C ASP A 67 -7.12 -14.16 7.68
N LEU A 68 -6.20 -13.93 8.63
CA LEU A 68 -5.20 -12.86 8.54
C LEU A 68 -3.82 -13.39 8.13
N THR A 69 -3.71 -14.67 7.77
CA THR A 69 -2.42 -15.38 7.72
C THR A 69 -1.49 -14.78 6.67
N THR A 70 -2.01 -14.62 5.45
CA THR A 70 -1.29 -14.08 4.29
C THR A 70 -0.85 -12.63 4.54
N GLY A 71 -1.77 -11.79 5.01
CA GLY A 71 -1.48 -10.39 5.33
C GLY A 71 -0.47 -10.24 6.47
N ASN A 72 -0.61 -11.01 7.55
CA ASN A 72 0.33 -11.00 8.67
C ASN A 72 1.73 -11.48 8.26
N ALA A 73 1.83 -12.47 7.38
CA ALA A 73 3.11 -12.95 6.86
C ALA A 73 3.82 -11.84 6.08
N ARG A 74 3.14 -11.17 5.14
CA ARG A 74 3.70 -10.04 4.39
C ARG A 74 4.03 -8.84 5.29
N TYR A 75 3.18 -8.49 6.25
CA TYR A 75 3.49 -7.44 7.24
C TYR A 75 4.78 -7.75 8.00
N LYS A 76 4.94 -8.99 8.47
CA LYS A 76 6.16 -9.44 9.17
C LYS A 76 7.38 -9.51 8.25
N MET A 77 7.24 -9.89 6.98
CA MET A 77 8.33 -9.79 6.00
C MET A 77 8.81 -8.35 5.85
N PHE A 78 7.89 -7.38 5.81
CA PHE A 78 8.26 -5.98 5.77
C PHE A 78 8.95 -5.53 7.06
N GLN A 79 8.46 -5.96 8.23
CA GLN A 79 9.17 -5.75 9.51
C GLN A 79 10.59 -6.33 9.50
N ALA A 80 10.77 -7.55 9.01
CA ALA A 80 12.08 -8.19 8.95
C ALA A 80 13.03 -7.44 7.99
N LEU A 81 12.57 -7.07 6.80
CA LEU A 81 13.36 -6.28 5.84
C LEU A 81 13.79 -4.96 6.46
N ASN A 82 12.86 -4.24 7.10
CA ASN A 82 13.17 -3.00 7.79
C ASN A 82 14.16 -3.18 8.96
N TYR A 83 14.00 -4.25 9.74
CA TYR A 83 14.90 -4.60 10.83
C TYR A 83 16.33 -4.91 10.33
N TYR A 84 16.44 -5.61 9.21
CA TYR A 84 17.72 -5.90 8.55
C TYR A 84 18.39 -4.62 8.04
N MET A 85 17.68 -3.76 7.31
CA MET A 85 18.21 -2.46 6.87
C MET A 85 18.72 -1.62 8.04
N GLY A 86 17.97 -1.60 9.15
CA GLY A 86 18.34 -0.89 10.37
C GLY A 86 19.61 -1.41 11.07
N SER A 87 20.06 -2.64 10.77
CA SER A 87 21.30 -3.20 11.34
C SER A 87 22.53 -2.36 10.99
N ALA A 88 22.51 -1.69 9.83
CA ALA A 88 23.61 -0.81 9.46
C ALA A 88 23.84 0.28 10.51
N VAL A 89 22.79 0.95 10.96
CA VAL A 89 22.93 1.95 12.01
C VAL A 89 23.04 1.30 13.38
N ARG A 90 22.09 0.43 13.72
CA ARG A 90 21.91 -0.16 15.06
C ARG A 90 23.13 -0.96 15.51
N ASP A 91 23.68 -1.76 14.61
CA ASP A 91 24.76 -2.71 14.91
C ASP A 91 26.10 -2.25 14.30
N SER A 92 26.11 -1.15 13.54
CA SER A 92 27.28 -0.64 12.81
C SER A 92 27.91 -1.66 11.86
N THR A 93 27.07 -2.44 11.20
CA THR A 93 27.43 -3.49 10.24
C THR A 93 27.13 -3.10 8.80
N GLN A 94 27.71 -3.79 7.83
CA GLN A 94 27.33 -3.63 6.42
C GLN A 94 26.07 -4.45 6.13
N VAL A 95 25.24 -3.97 5.20
CA VAL A 95 24.07 -4.69 4.68
C VAL A 95 24.27 -5.03 3.20
N SER A 96 23.58 -6.04 2.71
CA SER A 96 23.72 -6.54 1.34
C SER A 96 22.47 -6.28 0.52
N ALA A 97 22.65 -5.73 -0.69
CA ALA A 97 21.60 -5.59 -1.68
C ALA A 97 20.99 -6.93 -2.07
N THR A 98 21.81 -7.98 -2.17
CA THR A 98 21.35 -9.36 -2.44
C THR A 98 20.46 -9.89 -1.33
N THR A 99 20.84 -9.69 -0.05
CA THR A 99 19.99 -10.11 1.07
C THR A 99 18.67 -9.35 1.08
N MET A 100 18.67 -8.03 0.87
CA MET A 100 17.43 -7.24 0.79
C MET A 100 16.54 -7.69 -0.37
N ALA A 101 17.12 -7.94 -1.55
CA ALA A 101 16.39 -8.46 -2.70
C ALA A 101 15.79 -9.85 -2.43
N ASN A 102 16.54 -10.73 -1.78
CA ASN A 102 16.06 -12.05 -1.39
C ASN A 102 14.92 -11.96 -0.37
N MET A 103 15.02 -11.12 0.67
CA MET A 103 13.92 -10.88 1.62
C MET A 103 12.67 -10.35 0.93
N TYR A 104 12.84 -9.39 0.02
CA TYR A 104 11.74 -8.80 -0.75
C TYR A 104 11.03 -9.83 -1.65
N ALA A 105 11.79 -10.72 -2.30
CA ALA A 105 11.28 -11.79 -3.16
C ALA A 105 11.00 -13.11 -2.41
N ASN A 106 11.26 -13.19 -1.10
CA ASN A 106 11.27 -14.43 -0.32
C ASN A 106 12.00 -15.60 -1.01
N THR A 107 13.24 -15.38 -1.45
CA THR A 107 14.04 -16.39 -2.17
C THR A 107 15.26 -16.82 -1.37
N GLY A 108 15.51 -18.13 -1.27
CA GLY A 108 16.70 -18.69 -0.63
C GLY A 108 16.68 -18.63 0.91
N ASN A 109 15.50 -18.76 1.52
CA ASN A 109 15.28 -18.73 2.97
C ASN A 109 15.93 -17.52 3.68
N PRO A 110 15.61 -16.28 3.26
CA PRO A 110 16.34 -15.08 3.68
C PRO A 110 15.98 -14.59 5.08
N PHE A 111 14.89 -15.08 5.67
CA PHE A 111 14.39 -14.62 6.97
C PHE A 111 14.99 -15.43 8.12
N THR A 112 15.41 -14.72 9.17
CA THR A 112 15.89 -15.26 10.44
C THR A 112 14.95 -14.88 11.58
N ASP A 113 15.13 -15.51 12.74
CA ASP A 113 14.36 -15.19 13.93
C ASP A 113 14.71 -13.78 14.44
N ILE A 114 13.67 -13.01 14.79
CA ILE A 114 13.79 -11.68 15.41
C ILE A 114 12.92 -11.67 16.65
N SER A 115 13.53 -11.43 17.81
CA SER A 115 12.84 -11.33 19.09
C SER A 115 13.25 -10.04 19.79
N THR A 116 12.36 -9.06 19.76
CA THR A 116 12.48 -7.77 20.44
C THR A 116 11.19 -7.47 21.20
N ALA A 117 11.15 -6.37 21.95
CA ALA A 117 9.93 -5.95 22.65
C ALA A 117 8.73 -5.66 21.71
N THR A 118 8.99 -5.34 20.43
CA THR A 118 7.95 -4.87 19.49
C THR A 118 7.85 -5.69 18.20
N ILE A 119 8.86 -6.50 17.89
CA ILE A 119 8.92 -7.38 16.70
C ILE A 119 9.20 -8.80 17.18
N ASN A 120 8.32 -9.73 16.77
CA ASN A 120 8.45 -11.15 17.04
C ASN A 120 8.21 -11.95 15.74
N ILE A 121 9.29 -12.49 15.19
CA ILE A 121 9.31 -13.19 13.90
C ILE A 121 10.05 -14.51 14.07
N LYS A 122 9.43 -15.58 13.58
CA LYS A 122 10.09 -16.86 13.31
C LYS A 122 10.44 -16.91 11.83
N GLY A 123 11.73 -16.96 11.50
CA GLY A 123 12.20 -16.87 10.11
C GLY A 123 11.68 -18.01 9.25
N ALA A 124 11.64 -19.23 9.81
CA ALA A 124 11.12 -20.42 9.13
C ALA A 124 9.66 -20.27 8.66
N ASP A 125 8.81 -19.63 9.46
CA ASP A 125 7.40 -19.40 9.11
C ASP A 125 7.28 -18.48 7.89
N LEU A 126 8.11 -17.44 7.79
CA LEU A 126 8.12 -16.53 6.65
C LEU A 126 8.74 -17.20 5.41
N ASN A 127 9.86 -17.90 5.56
CA ASN A 127 10.53 -18.63 4.49
C ASN A 127 9.59 -19.68 3.85
N GLY A 128 8.80 -20.39 4.67
CA GLY A 128 7.85 -21.42 4.22
C GLY A 128 6.45 -20.92 3.83
N SER A 129 6.18 -19.61 3.95
CA SER A 129 4.82 -19.06 3.77
C SER A 129 4.30 -19.09 2.33
N GLY A 130 5.19 -19.18 1.33
CA GLY A 130 4.84 -19.12 -0.09
C GLY A 130 4.44 -17.73 -0.61
N VAL A 131 4.47 -16.70 0.24
CA VAL A 131 4.17 -15.31 -0.15
C VAL A 131 5.44 -14.48 -0.29
N GLN A 132 5.32 -13.34 -0.96
CA GLN A 132 6.41 -12.39 -1.17
C GLN A 132 5.90 -10.96 -0.92
N LEU A 133 6.81 -10.00 -0.80
CA LEU A 133 6.47 -8.57 -0.90
C LEU A 133 6.47 -8.13 -2.37
N LYS A 134 7.35 -8.73 -3.17
CA LYS A 134 7.58 -8.38 -4.58
C LYS A 134 6.37 -8.57 -5.49
N ASP A 135 5.60 -9.62 -5.27
CA ASP A 135 4.44 -9.98 -6.09
C ASP A 135 3.29 -8.97 -5.96
N VAL A 136 3.13 -8.37 -4.78
CA VAL A 136 2.06 -7.42 -4.44
C VAL A 136 2.49 -5.95 -4.44
N THR A 137 3.79 -5.66 -4.61
CA THR A 137 4.26 -4.28 -4.74
C THR A 137 3.82 -3.71 -6.09
N ALA A 138 3.18 -2.54 -6.04
CA ALA A 138 2.58 -1.83 -7.18
C ALA A 138 1.62 -2.72 -8.00
N SER A 139 0.96 -3.69 -7.37
CA SER A 139 0.12 -4.67 -8.07
C SER A 139 -1.13 -4.10 -8.71
N SER A 140 -1.58 -2.89 -8.30
CA SER A 140 -2.72 -2.25 -8.94
C SER A 140 -2.39 -1.63 -10.30
N LYS A 141 -1.10 -1.42 -10.57
CA LYS A 141 -0.55 -0.68 -11.72
C LYS A 141 -0.32 -1.58 -12.95
N PRO A 142 -0.23 -0.99 -14.16
CA PRO A 142 0.21 -1.72 -15.35
C PRO A 142 1.59 -2.37 -15.16
N THR A 143 1.86 -3.44 -15.90
CA THR A 143 3.11 -4.21 -15.80
C THR A 143 4.36 -3.34 -15.87
N ALA A 144 4.41 -2.37 -16.80
CA ALA A 144 5.56 -1.48 -16.94
C ALA A 144 5.81 -0.61 -15.69
N GLU A 145 4.75 -0.08 -15.06
CA GLU A 145 4.88 0.70 -13.82
C GLU A 145 5.26 -0.19 -12.63
N LYS A 146 4.73 -1.42 -12.57
CA LYS A 146 5.12 -2.41 -11.57
C LYS A 146 6.59 -2.76 -11.66
N GLU A 147 7.08 -3.05 -12.87
CA GLU A 147 8.50 -3.33 -13.13
C GLU A 147 9.38 -2.13 -12.80
N ALA A 148 8.96 -0.92 -13.15
CA ALA A 148 9.67 0.31 -12.78
C ALA A 148 9.77 0.49 -11.25
N ALA A 149 8.70 0.21 -10.51
CA ALA A 149 8.73 0.27 -9.04
C ALA A 149 9.67 -0.77 -8.43
N GLN A 150 9.70 -1.99 -8.98
CA GLN A 150 10.64 -3.04 -8.55
C GLN A 150 12.09 -2.68 -8.88
N ALA A 151 12.34 -2.08 -10.04
CA ALA A 151 13.67 -1.60 -10.43
C ALA A 151 14.14 -0.46 -9.52
N TYR A 152 13.27 0.51 -9.22
CA TYR A 152 13.55 1.59 -8.27
C TYR A 152 13.96 1.07 -6.89
N LEU A 153 13.24 0.06 -6.38
CA LEU A 153 13.57 -0.58 -5.11
C LEU A 153 14.92 -1.30 -5.16
N ALA A 154 15.21 -2.04 -6.24
CA ALA A 154 16.50 -2.70 -6.43
C ALA A 154 17.68 -1.70 -6.47
N THR A 155 17.51 -0.57 -7.15
CA THR A 155 18.49 0.53 -7.14
C THR A 155 18.66 1.10 -5.73
N SER A 156 17.58 1.26 -4.98
CA SER A 156 17.63 1.76 -3.59
C SER A 156 18.35 0.77 -2.66
N PHE A 157 18.14 -0.54 -2.83
CA PHE A 157 18.89 -1.58 -2.11
C PHE A 157 20.40 -1.50 -2.41
N ALA A 158 20.78 -1.35 -3.69
CA ALA A 158 22.17 -1.18 -4.08
C ALA A 158 22.80 0.08 -3.48
N ALA A 159 22.03 1.18 -3.41
CA ALA A 159 22.51 2.42 -2.81
C ALA A 159 22.71 2.31 -1.30
N LEU A 160 21.81 1.62 -0.58
CA LEU A 160 21.97 1.36 0.86
C LEU A 160 23.15 0.42 1.15
N ASP A 161 23.34 -0.65 0.37
CA ASP A 161 24.52 -1.53 0.44
C ASP A 161 25.80 -0.69 0.31
N ALA A 162 25.89 0.11 -0.76
CA ALA A 162 27.03 0.98 -1.01
C ALA A 162 27.29 1.96 0.14
N ALA A 163 26.26 2.65 0.64
CA ALA A 163 26.39 3.56 1.77
C ALA A 163 26.85 2.85 3.05
N SER A 164 26.38 1.62 3.30
CA SER A 164 26.72 0.85 4.50
C SER A 164 28.21 0.50 4.60
N LYS A 165 28.95 0.50 3.49
CA LYS A 165 30.41 0.34 3.50
C LYS A 165 31.13 1.47 4.26
N SER A 166 30.49 2.63 4.34
CA SER A 166 30.97 3.81 5.08
C SER A 166 30.33 3.97 6.47
N VAL A 167 29.71 2.93 7.03
CA VAL A 167 28.96 3.02 8.30
C VAL A 167 29.78 3.45 9.53
N LYS A 168 31.11 3.37 9.45
CA LYS A 168 32.06 3.84 10.48
C LYS A 168 32.65 5.22 10.19
N ALA A 169 32.36 5.79 9.02
CA ALA A 169 32.84 7.11 8.60
C ALA A 169 31.85 8.21 9.03
N THR A 170 32.36 9.43 9.16
CA THR A 170 31.52 10.62 9.31
C THR A 170 31.12 11.12 7.93
N ALA A 171 29.83 11.36 7.72
CA ALA A 171 29.34 11.90 6.45
C ALA A 171 29.65 13.39 6.31
N ALA A 172 29.83 13.82 5.07
CA ALA A 172 29.96 15.21 4.66
C ALA A 172 29.51 15.36 3.20
N LYS A 173 29.46 16.59 2.68
CA LYS A 173 29.18 16.83 1.26
C LYS A 173 30.17 16.06 0.39
N GLY A 174 29.66 15.13 -0.44
CA GLY A 174 30.48 14.26 -1.29
C GLY A 174 31.05 13.01 -0.61
N VAL A 175 30.78 12.80 0.70
CA VAL A 175 31.32 11.68 1.48
C VAL A 175 30.19 10.94 2.19
N ALA A 176 29.97 9.67 1.83
CA ALA A 176 29.01 8.80 2.51
C ALA A 176 29.48 8.47 3.94
N GLY A 177 28.54 8.26 4.86
CA GLY A 177 28.83 7.95 6.25
C GLY A 177 27.66 8.24 7.18
N LYS A 178 27.92 8.38 8.48
CA LYS A 178 26.89 8.75 9.46
C LYS A 178 26.83 10.26 9.68
N LEU A 179 25.62 10.83 9.62
CA LEU A 179 25.26 12.12 10.21
C LEU A 179 24.54 11.84 11.54
N GLY A 180 25.26 11.92 12.66
CA GLY A 180 24.74 11.46 13.95
C GLY A 180 24.39 9.97 13.91
N ALA A 181 23.11 9.63 14.08
CA ALA A 181 22.64 8.25 14.00
C ALA A 181 22.20 7.83 12.58
N TYR A 182 22.24 8.70 11.57
CA TYR A 182 21.66 8.43 10.26
C TYR A 182 22.72 8.11 9.22
N LEU A 183 22.60 6.95 8.57
CA LEU A 183 23.51 6.54 7.50
C LEU A 183 23.06 7.16 6.17
N VAL A 184 23.91 7.98 5.58
CA VAL A 184 23.63 8.68 4.32
C VAL A 184 24.68 8.38 3.26
N ASP A 185 24.28 8.48 1.98
CA ASP A 185 25.21 8.46 0.86
C ASP A 185 25.97 9.80 0.71
N ALA A 186 26.83 9.91 -0.32
CA ALA A 186 27.60 11.11 -0.61
C ALA A 186 26.73 12.34 -0.94
N LYS A 187 25.47 12.13 -1.34
CA LYS A 187 24.47 13.18 -1.61
C LYS A 187 23.60 13.48 -0.39
N GLY A 188 23.90 12.90 0.77
CA GLY A 188 23.16 13.12 2.01
C GLY A 188 21.82 12.37 2.09
N ILE A 189 21.63 11.32 1.27
CA ILE A 189 20.36 10.57 1.21
C ILE A 189 20.40 9.35 2.13
N GLU A 190 19.42 9.25 3.04
CA GLU A 190 19.19 8.08 3.89
C GLU A 190 18.34 7.04 3.14
N HIS A 191 18.98 6.19 2.34
CA HIS A 191 18.30 5.20 1.49
C HIS A 191 17.39 4.23 2.23
N ALA A 192 17.67 3.93 3.50
CA ALA A 192 16.78 3.11 4.34
C ALA A 192 15.38 3.74 4.49
N GLN A 193 15.28 5.07 4.59
CA GLN A 193 13.99 5.77 4.65
C GLN A 193 13.29 5.78 3.29
N ILE A 194 14.05 5.97 2.20
CA ILE A 194 13.51 5.90 0.84
C ILE A 194 12.84 4.56 0.60
N ILE A 195 13.53 3.47 0.95
CA ILE A 195 13.01 2.11 0.83
C ILE A 195 11.78 1.92 1.72
N GLN A 196 11.89 2.23 3.01
CA GLN A 196 10.82 1.97 3.97
C GLN A 196 9.58 2.78 3.60
N LYS A 197 9.68 4.11 3.48
CA LYS A 197 8.50 4.93 3.18
C LYS A 197 8.00 4.68 1.77
N GLY A 198 8.88 4.45 0.80
CA GLY A 198 8.47 4.08 -0.55
C GLY A 198 7.62 2.81 -0.59
N LEU A 199 7.95 1.79 0.22
CA LEU A 199 7.13 0.57 0.38
C LEU A 199 5.83 0.84 1.14
N ILE A 200 5.74 1.84 2.02
CA ILE A 200 4.45 2.22 2.62
C ILE A 200 3.45 2.59 1.51
N GLY A 201 3.86 3.34 0.49
CA GLY A 201 3.04 3.61 -0.69
C GLY A 201 2.89 2.43 -1.62
N ALA A 202 4.01 1.92 -2.13
CA ALA A 202 4.05 0.94 -3.21
C ALA A 202 3.53 -0.43 -2.81
N LEU A 203 3.67 -0.81 -1.53
CA LEU A 203 3.19 -2.08 -1.01
C LEU A 203 1.91 -1.88 -0.19
N GLN A 204 1.93 -1.10 0.90
CA GLN A 204 0.76 -1.07 1.79
C GLN A 204 -0.42 -0.28 1.21
N LEU A 205 -0.23 1.00 0.84
CA LEU A 205 -1.32 1.80 0.25
C LEU A 205 -1.85 1.15 -1.04
N ASP A 206 -0.94 0.73 -1.93
CA ASP A 206 -1.37 0.16 -3.21
C ASP A 206 -2.08 -1.19 -3.06
N TYR A 207 -1.53 -2.11 -2.26
CA TYR A 207 -2.11 -3.44 -2.12
C TYR A 207 -3.39 -3.42 -1.28
N ILE A 208 -3.37 -2.79 -0.09
CA ILE A 208 -4.56 -2.64 0.76
C ILE A 208 -5.60 -1.83 0.00
N GLY A 209 -5.25 -0.63 -0.45
CA GLY A 209 -6.22 0.34 -0.95
C GLY A 209 -6.65 0.10 -2.40
N ASN A 210 -5.70 -0.02 -3.33
CA ASN A 210 -6.00 -0.05 -4.77
C ASN A 210 -6.18 -1.47 -5.34
N THR A 211 -5.72 -2.49 -4.62
CA THR A 211 -5.89 -3.89 -5.02
C THR A 211 -7.04 -4.54 -4.25
N LEU A 212 -6.93 -4.67 -2.93
CA LEU A 212 -7.90 -5.40 -2.10
C LEU A 212 -9.20 -4.62 -1.85
N LEU A 213 -9.11 -3.34 -1.48
CA LEU A 213 -10.26 -2.48 -1.14
C LEU A 213 -10.77 -1.63 -2.34
N ASP A 214 -10.40 -2.02 -3.56
CA ASP A 214 -10.92 -1.42 -4.80
C ASP A 214 -11.38 -2.54 -5.73
N LYS A 215 -10.50 -3.01 -6.63
CA LYS A 215 -10.81 -4.10 -7.57
C LYS A 215 -11.17 -5.41 -6.85
N GLY A 216 -10.57 -5.67 -5.70
CA GLY A 216 -10.80 -6.86 -4.88
C GLY A 216 -12.20 -6.96 -4.30
N LEU A 217 -12.99 -5.87 -4.31
CA LEU A 217 -14.39 -5.84 -3.87
C LEU A 217 -15.35 -6.57 -4.84
N ASP A 218 -14.87 -6.92 -6.04
CA ASP A 218 -15.63 -7.68 -7.03
C ASP A 218 -15.37 -9.20 -6.96
N ALA A 219 -14.57 -9.65 -5.99
CA ALA A 219 -14.36 -11.06 -5.74
C ALA A 219 -15.66 -11.77 -5.30
N ASP A 220 -15.72 -13.09 -5.52
CA ASP A 220 -16.90 -13.89 -5.19
C ASP A 220 -17.19 -13.89 -3.68
N ASN A 221 -18.47 -13.71 -3.35
CA ASN A 221 -19.01 -13.80 -2.00
C ASN A 221 -20.19 -14.80 -1.90
N SER A 222 -20.47 -15.54 -2.98
CA SER A 222 -21.58 -16.49 -3.07
C SER A 222 -21.18 -17.93 -2.73
N ALA A 223 -19.89 -18.26 -2.79
CA ALA A 223 -19.36 -19.55 -2.42
C ALA A 223 -18.09 -19.46 -1.57
N LEU A 224 -17.82 -20.53 -0.80
CA LEU A 224 -16.58 -20.70 -0.07
C LEU A 224 -15.45 -21.07 -1.03
N VAL A 225 -14.25 -20.57 -0.74
CA VAL A 225 -13.02 -21.06 -1.39
C VAL A 225 -12.82 -22.52 -1.01
N SER A 226 -12.45 -23.37 -1.96
CA SER A 226 -12.28 -24.82 -1.73
C SER A 226 -11.33 -25.10 -0.57
N GLY A 227 -11.80 -25.91 0.40
CA GLY A 227 -11.05 -26.26 1.61
C GLY A 227 -10.90 -25.13 2.64
N LYS A 228 -11.57 -23.98 2.45
CA LYS A 228 -11.53 -22.82 3.34
C LYS A 228 -12.89 -22.54 3.96
N LYS A 229 -12.89 -21.71 5.01
CA LYS A 229 -14.10 -21.27 5.74
C LYS A 229 -14.59 -19.90 5.30
N TYR A 230 -13.92 -19.26 4.35
CA TYR A 230 -14.22 -17.92 3.85
C TYR A 230 -14.53 -17.92 2.36
N THR A 231 -15.20 -16.89 1.89
CA THR A 231 -15.31 -16.54 0.47
C THR A 231 -14.05 -15.80 -0.01
N ALA A 232 -13.92 -15.58 -1.32
CA ALA A 232 -12.80 -14.83 -1.87
C ALA A 232 -12.83 -13.35 -1.43
N LEU A 233 -14.02 -12.72 -1.41
CA LEU A 233 -14.18 -11.34 -0.96
C LEU A 233 -13.87 -11.17 0.52
N GLU A 234 -14.31 -12.11 1.36
CA GLU A 234 -13.98 -12.13 2.77
C GLU A 234 -12.47 -12.17 3.01
N HIS A 235 -11.77 -13.07 2.32
CA HIS A 235 -10.32 -13.20 2.44
C HIS A 235 -9.57 -11.95 1.96
N ASN A 236 -10.00 -11.33 0.85
CA ASN A 236 -9.39 -10.08 0.39
C ASN A 236 -9.47 -8.98 1.46
N TRP A 237 -10.61 -8.86 2.13
CA TRP A 237 -10.81 -7.88 3.18
C TRP A 237 -9.99 -8.20 4.44
N ASP A 238 -9.92 -9.47 4.82
CA ASP A 238 -9.15 -9.95 5.96
C ASP A 238 -7.64 -9.76 5.75
N GLU A 239 -7.15 -10.03 4.54
CA GLU A 239 -5.76 -9.79 4.16
C GLU A 239 -5.40 -8.30 4.22
N ALA A 240 -6.31 -7.42 3.80
CA ALA A 240 -6.13 -5.98 3.89
C ALA A 240 -5.93 -5.51 5.34
N TYR A 241 -6.70 -6.06 6.30
CA TYR A 241 -6.51 -5.78 7.72
C TYR A 241 -5.19 -6.35 8.26
N GLY A 242 -4.84 -7.59 7.91
CA GLY A 242 -3.57 -8.22 8.33
C GLY A 242 -2.32 -7.52 7.78
N MET A 243 -2.46 -6.80 6.66
CA MET A 243 -1.42 -5.93 6.09
C MET A 243 -1.32 -4.55 6.76
N LEU A 244 -2.34 -4.12 7.50
CA LEU A 244 -2.33 -2.88 8.27
C LEU A 244 -1.71 -3.08 9.66
N THR A 245 -2.11 -4.14 10.36
CA THR A 245 -1.71 -4.37 11.75
C THR A 245 -1.67 -5.85 12.12
N LEU A 246 -0.89 -6.18 13.15
CA LEU A 246 -0.92 -7.50 13.82
C LEU A 246 -1.85 -7.50 15.05
N ASN A 247 -2.41 -6.35 15.43
CA ASN A 247 -3.21 -6.21 16.64
C ASN A 247 -4.68 -6.63 16.39
N PRO A 248 -5.34 -7.31 17.36
CA PRO A 248 -6.76 -7.62 17.28
C PRO A 248 -7.64 -6.36 17.19
N VAL A 249 -7.17 -5.25 17.76
CA VAL A 249 -7.78 -3.92 17.65
C VAL A 249 -6.67 -2.96 17.23
N TYR A 250 -6.76 -2.44 16.02
CA TYR A 250 -5.81 -1.45 15.52
C TYR A 250 -5.86 -0.17 16.39
N LEU A 251 -4.69 0.32 16.83
CA LEU A 251 -4.58 1.51 17.70
C LEU A 251 -5.34 1.42 19.02
N ALA A 252 -5.43 0.22 19.60
CA ALA A 252 -6.04 0.03 20.91
C ALA A 252 -5.47 0.98 21.98
N GLY A 253 -6.33 1.80 22.57
CA GLY A 253 -5.97 2.75 23.63
C GLY A 253 -5.24 4.01 23.17
N ALA A 254 -5.04 4.22 21.87
CA ALA A 254 -4.39 5.41 21.34
C ALA A 254 -5.18 6.70 21.63
N THR A 255 -4.48 7.77 21.96
CA THR A 255 -4.99 9.14 22.05
C THR A 255 -4.25 10.04 21.07
N ASP A 256 -4.68 11.30 20.92
CA ASP A 256 -3.95 12.26 20.09
C ASP A 256 -2.51 12.47 20.57
N ALA A 257 -2.28 12.42 21.89
CA ALA A 257 -0.99 12.62 22.52
C ALA A 257 -0.10 11.36 22.52
N GLU A 258 -0.68 10.16 22.56
CA GLU A 258 0.09 8.92 22.75
C GLU A 258 -0.51 7.74 21.96
N ARG A 259 0.32 7.05 21.18
CA ARG A 259 -0.14 5.93 20.34
C ARG A 259 -0.51 4.67 21.13
N LYS A 260 0.18 4.38 22.24
CA LYS A 260 0.06 3.18 23.11
C LYS A 260 0.22 1.80 22.47
N SER A 261 -0.29 1.55 21.26
CA SER A 261 -0.09 0.30 20.54
C SER A 261 1.16 0.31 19.65
N ASN A 262 1.73 -0.87 19.48
CA ASN A 262 2.85 -1.11 18.56
C ASN A 262 2.33 -1.22 17.12
N GLU A 263 2.07 -0.07 16.49
CA GLU A 263 1.88 0.00 15.04
C GLU A 263 3.17 0.36 14.32
N SER A 264 3.36 -0.18 13.12
CA SER A 264 4.46 0.18 12.22
C SER A 264 3.91 0.68 10.88
N PHE A 265 4.78 1.30 10.09
CA PHE A 265 4.51 1.65 8.69
C PHE A 265 3.23 2.48 8.54
N ILE A 266 2.38 2.23 7.54
CA ILE A 266 1.17 3.04 7.30
C ILE A 266 0.30 3.16 8.56
N GLY A 267 0.24 2.11 9.38
CA GLY A 267 -0.49 2.09 10.64
C GLY A 267 0.03 3.13 11.64
N SER A 268 1.35 3.35 11.72
CA SER A 268 1.91 4.43 12.55
C SER A 268 1.62 5.82 12.00
N TYR A 269 1.61 5.99 10.68
CA TYR A 269 1.46 7.30 10.04
C TYR A 269 0.01 7.76 9.93
N LEU A 270 -0.94 6.83 9.87
CA LEU A 270 -2.36 7.13 10.10
C LEU A 270 -2.56 7.79 11.47
N TRP A 271 -1.94 7.27 12.53
CA TRP A 271 -2.01 7.93 13.85
C TRP A 271 -1.28 9.28 13.87
N GLU A 272 -0.08 9.38 13.29
CA GLU A 272 0.75 10.60 13.38
C GLU A 272 0.17 11.75 12.54
N TYR A 273 -0.23 11.49 11.30
CA TYR A 273 -0.61 12.50 10.32
C TYR A 273 -2.09 12.51 9.94
N ASN A 274 -2.92 11.73 10.64
CA ASN A 274 -4.37 11.74 10.43
C ASN A 274 -5.17 11.74 11.75
N LYS A 275 -4.83 12.69 12.63
CA LYS A 275 -5.43 12.84 13.98
C LYS A 275 -6.96 12.90 13.98
N ALA A 276 -7.57 13.51 12.96
CA ALA A 276 -9.02 13.64 12.86
C ALA A 276 -9.78 12.32 12.60
N SER A 277 -9.10 11.31 12.02
CA SER A 277 -9.77 10.11 11.50
C SER A 277 -9.11 8.78 11.87
N TYR A 278 -7.90 8.74 12.45
CA TYR A 278 -7.20 7.47 12.73
C TYR A 278 -8.05 6.49 13.55
N ALA A 279 -8.81 6.99 14.53
CA ALA A 279 -9.63 6.17 15.42
C ALA A 279 -10.81 5.49 14.72
N LYS A 280 -11.18 5.96 13.51
CA LYS A 280 -12.28 5.42 12.70
C LYS A 280 -11.83 4.30 11.76
N ILE A 281 -10.53 4.12 11.54
CA ILE A 281 -9.99 3.09 10.64
C ILE A 281 -10.36 1.69 11.13
N HIS A 282 -10.17 1.39 12.42
CA HIS A 282 -10.52 0.09 12.98
C HIS A 282 -12.02 -0.23 12.85
N PRO A 283 -12.94 0.63 13.32
CA PRO A 283 -14.37 0.47 13.05
C PRO A 283 -14.71 0.25 11.57
N ALA A 284 -14.08 0.98 10.66
CA ALA A 284 -14.36 0.86 9.23
C ALA A 284 -13.99 -0.53 8.68
N PHE A 285 -12.85 -1.08 9.10
CA PHE A 285 -12.46 -2.45 8.72
C PHE A 285 -13.44 -3.49 9.28
N VAL A 286 -13.83 -3.39 10.55
CA VAL A 286 -14.77 -4.35 11.15
C VAL A 286 -16.16 -4.22 10.53
N LYS A 287 -16.63 -2.99 10.31
CA LYS A 287 -17.95 -2.73 9.70
C LYS A 287 -18.01 -3.19 8.25
N GLY A 288 -16.98 -2.93 7.45
CA GLY A 288 -16.97 -3.38 6.06
C GLY A 288 -16.88 -4.90 5.93
N ARG A 289 -16.15 -5.58 6.83
CA ARG A 289 -16.16 -7.05 6.89
C ARG A 289 -17.52 -7.62 7.31
N ALA A 290 -18.23 -6.96 8.23
CA ALA A 290 -19.61 -7.29 8.58
C ALA A 290 -20.58 -7.04 7.41
N ALA A 291 -20.37 -5.97 6.63
CA ALA A 291 -21.16 -5.69 5.44
C ALA A 291 -21.00 -6.78 4.38
N ILE A 292 -19.78 -7.32 4.21
CA ILE A 292 -19.54 -8.50 3.34
C ILE A 292 -20.34 -9.71 3.83
N VAL A 293 -20.36 -9.99 5.13
CA VAL A 293 -21.20 -11.08 5.69
C VAL A 293 -22.69 -10.85 5.37
N ASN A 294 -23.13 -9.59 5.43
CA ASN A 294 -24.51 -9.20 5.20
C ASN A 294 -24.91 -9.14 3.72
N ASN A 295 -24.00 -9.40 2.79
CA ASN A 295 -24.15 -9.14 1.36
C ASN A 295 -24.50 -7.67 1.03
N ASP A 296 -24.10 -6.73 1.90
CA ASP A 296 -24.29 -5.30 1.75
C ASP A 296 -23.08 -4.68 1.04
N LYS A 297 -23.05 -4.82 -0.30
CA LYS A 297 -21.94 -4.33 -1.13
C LYS A 297 -21.80 -2.80 -1.08
N THR A 298 -22.88 -2.07 -0.83
CA THR A 298 -22.88 -0.61 -0.75
C THR A 298 -22.14 -0.14 0.51
N GLU A 299 -22.44 -0.73 1.66
CA GLU A 299 -21.73 -0.41 2.90
C GLU A 299 -20.26 -0.84 2.84
N ALA A 300 -19.96 -2.02 2.28
CA ALA A 300 -18.58 -2.47 2.09
C ALA A 300 -17.75 -1.47 1.24
N LYS A 301 -18.31 -0.99 0.12
CA LYS A 301 -17.68 0.04 -0.73
C LYS A 301 -17.51 1.38 0.01
N THR A 302 -18.47 1.75 0.84
CA THR A 302 -18.41 2.98 1.66
C THR A 302 -17.23 2.92 2.62
N GLN A 303 -17.09 1.81 3.36
CA GLN A 303 -15.97 1.62 4.30
C GLN A 303 -14.62 1.53 3.60
N ALA A 304 -14.56 0.82 2.46
CA ALA A 304 -13.36 0.73 1.66
C ALA A 304 -12.89 2.10 1.15
N THR A 305 -13.81 2.92 0.63
CA THR A 305 -13.52 4.29 0.15
C THR A 305 -13.02 5.17 1.29
N PHE A 306 -13.64 5.08 2.46
CA PHE A 306 -13.20 5.80 3.65
C PHE A 306 -11.76 5.44 4.03
N ILE A 307 -11.46 4.14 4.21
CA ILE A 307 -10.12 3.65 4.59
C ILE A 307 -9.07 4.17 3.59
N ARG A 308 -9.33 4.01 2.29
CA ARG A 308 -8.42 4.46 1.23
C ARG A 308 -8.16 5.95 1.26
N THR A 309 -9.21 6.76 1.41
CA THR A 309 -9.10 8.22 1.47
C THR A 309 -8.21 8.66 2.64
N GLU A 310 -8.42 8.05 3.81
CA GLU A 310 -7.69 8.39 5.01
C GLU A 310 -6.23 7.90 4.99
N MET A 311 -5.94 6.80 4.29
CA MET A 311 -4.57 6.35 4.01
C MET A 311 -3.84 7.32 3.07
N GLU A 312 -4.47 7.76 1.97
CA GLU A 312 -3.86 8.75 1.07
C GLU A 312 -3.58 10.08 1.78
N LYS A 313 -4.53 10.54 2.59
CA LYS A 313 -4.35 11.75 3.40
C LYS A 313 -3.15 11.63 4.34
N ALA A 314 -2.99 10.50 5.03
CA ALA A 314 -1.85 10.28 5.91
C ALA A 314 -0.51 10.29 5.16
N ILE A 315 -0.44 9.71 3.96
CA ILE A 315 0.78 9.75 3.12
C ILE A 315 1.13 11.17 2.70
N ALA A 316 0.15 11.93 2.20
CA ALA A 316 0.37 13.30 1.75
C ALA A 316 0.74 14.25 2.90
N ALA A 317 0.02 14.15 4.03
CA ALA A 317 0.32 14.91 5.23
C ALA A 317 1.68 14.54 5.83
N ALA A 318 2.09 13.26 5.77
CA ALA A 318 3.43 12.85 6.15
C ALA A 318 4.50 13.49 5.24
N ALA A 319 4.32 13.46 3.92
CA ALA A 319 5.24 14.10 2.99
C ALA A 319 5.46 15.59 3.32
N VAL A 320 4.38 16.36 3.48
CA VAL A 320 4.45 17.78 3.86
C VAL A 320 5.04 17.96 5.25
N GLY A 321 4.66 17.13 6.21
CA GLY A 321 5.17 17.17 7.58
C GLY A 321 6.68 16.99 7.65
N TYR A 322 7.24 16.07 6.86
CA TYR A 322 8.68 15.82 6.79
C TYR A 322 9.45 16.90 6.05
N LEU A 323 8.87 17.51 5.01
CA LEU A 323 9.38 18.74 4.42
C LEU A 323 9.44 19.88 5.45
N GLY A 324 8.40 20.01 6.29
CA GLY A 324 8.38 20.95 7.42
C GLY A 324 9.47 20.66 8.46
N LYS A 325 9.65 19.38 8.85
CA LYS A 325 10.70 18.94 9.79
C LYS A 325 12.11 19.24 9.25
N TRP A 326 12.34 19.15 7.94
CA TRP A 326 13.60 19.59 7.32
C TRP A 326 13.83 21.09 7.53
N LYS A 327 12.80 21.94 7.34
CA LYS A 327 12.92 23.40 7.52
C LYS A 327 13.23 23.78 8.97
N SER A 328 12.60 23.10 9.94
CA SER A 328 12.81 23.36 11.37
C SER A 328 14.05 22.67 11.95
N GLY A 329 14.71 21.79 11.19
CA GLY A 329 15.84 21.01 11.66
C GLY A 329 17.09 21.86 11.90
N THR A 330 17.64 21.78 13.11
CA THR A 330 18.79 22.60 13.53
C THR A 330 20.16 21.97 13.26
N THR A 331 20.20 20.68 12.87
CA THR A 331 21.42 19.95 12.52
C THR A 331 21.29 19.29 11.15
N ASP A 332 22.41 19.04 10.47
CA ASP A 332 22.40 18.27 9.22
C ASP A 332 21.84 16.86 9.41
N ALA A 333 22.12 16.22 10.56
CA ALA A 333 21.56 14.93 10.90
C ALA A 333 20.02 14.95 10.94
N ALA A 334 19.44 15.92 11.66
CA ALA A 334 17.98 16.05 11.75
C ALA A 334 17.35 16.37 10.38
N ARG A 335 17.98 17.24 9.59
CA ARG A 335 17.50 17.60 8.25
C ARG A 335 17.62 16.44 7.26
N ALA A 336 18.75 15.74 7.23
CA ALA A 336 18.96 14.60 6.34
C ALA A 336 17.97 13.47 6.62
N HIS A 337 17.72 13.18 7.89
CA HIS A 337 16.70 12.22 8.30
C HIS A 337 15.30 12.64 7.82
N ALA A 338 14.91 13.88 8.12
CA ALA A 338 13.60 14.41 7.75
C ALA A 338 13.38 14.38 6.23
N ILE A 339 14.36 14.79 5.42
CA ILE A 339 14.20 14.73 3.97
C ILE A 339 14.21 13.30 3.44
N GLY A 340 14.98 12.38 4.04
CA GLY A 340 14.97 10.96 3.67
C GLY A 340 13.57 10.36 3.80
N GLU A 341 12.90 10.62 4.93
CA GLU A 341 11.50 10.21 5.12
C GLU A 341 10.55 10.92 4.16
N GLY A 342 10.71 12.25 3.98
CA GLY A 342 9.91 13.06 3.07
C GLY A 342 9.97 12.55 1.62
N LEU A 343 11.16 12.26 1.10
CA LEU A 343 11.35 11.76 -0.27
C LEU A 343 10.66 10.41 -0.49
N GLY A 344 10.74 9.48 0.46
CA GLY A 344 10.05 8.20 0.34
C GLY A 344 8.52 8.32 0.44
N PHE A 345 7.99 9.29 1.21
CA PHE A 345 6.55 9.60 1.17
C PHE A 345 6.13 10.30 -0.11
N ILE A 346 6.96 11.19 -0.66
CA ILE A 346 6.70 11.81 -1.97
C ILE A 346 6.67 10.72 -3.06
N TYR A 347 7.57 9.74 -3.02
CA TYR A 347 7.52 8.57 -3.89
C TYR A 347 6.20 7.78 -3.71
N SER A 348 5.67 7.70 -2.49
CA SER A 348 4.40 7.02 -2.19
C SER A 348 3.16 7.70 -2.79
N LEU A 349 3.23 9.00 -3.12
CA LEU A 349 2.10 9.74 -3.70
C LEU A 349 1.63 9.15 -5.04
N ARG A 350 2.49 8.41 -5.76
CA ARG A 350 2.16 7.71 -7.02
C ARG A 350 0.99 6.73 -6.92
N TYR A 351 0.73 6.26 -5.70
CA TYR A 351 -0.28 5.26 -5.39
C TYR A 351 -1.54 5.88 -4.78
N CYS A 352 -1.59 7.21 -4.64
CA CYS A 352 -2.76 7.94 -4.16
C CYS A 352 -3.77 8.19 -5.31
N LYS A 353 -4.51 7.14 -5.64
CA LYS A 353 -5.45 7.08 -6.78
C LYS A 353 -6.67 7.97 -6.60
N ILE A 354 -7.23 8.10 -5.39
CA ILE A 354 -8.45 8.89 -5.12
C ILE A 354 -8.19 10.37 -5.37
N ASN A 355 -7.03 10.87 -4.94
CA ASN A 355 -6.62 12.26 -5.21
C ASN A 355 -6.04 12.47 -6.62
N GLY A 356 -5.98 11.42 -7.45
CA GLY A 356 -5.50 11.48 -8.82
C GLY A 356 -4.02 11.84 -8.93
N ALA A 357 -3.20 11.49 -7.94
CA ALA A 357 -1.75 11.58 -8.04
C ALA A 357 -1.18 10.36 -8.78
N ASP A 358 -0.08 10.54 -9.48
CA ASP A 358 0.54 9.54 -10.35
C ASP A 358 2.07 9.61 -10.29
N ALA A 359 2.72 8.79 -11.14
CA ALA A 359 4.17 8.78 -11.30
C ALA A 359 4.71 10.16 -11.66
N ALA A 360 4.13 10.81 -12.68
CA ALA A 360 4.60 12.09 -13.18
C ALA A 360 4.54 13.20 -12.11
N PHE A 361 3.46 13.26 -11.33
CA PHE A 361 3.31 14.20 -10.23
C PHE A 361 4.40 13.99 -9.15
N SER A 362 4.59 12.75 -8.73
CA SER A 362 5.62 12.40 -7.74
C SER A 362 7.04 12.67 -8.26
N ASP A 363 7.35 12.26 -9.49
CA ASP A 363 8.65 12.44 -10.14
C ASP A 363 9.03 13.91 -10.29
N ALA A 364 8.09 14.78 -10.66
CA ALA A 364 8.33 16.20 -10.78
C ALA A 364 8.78 16.82 -9.44
N ILE A 365 8.13 16.43 -8.33
CA ILE A 365 8.49 16.91 -6.99
C ILE A 365 9.86 16.37 -6.56
N LEU A 366 10.10 15.06 -6.75
CA LEU A 366 11.39 14.44 -6.42
C LEU A 366 12.53 15.08 -7.22
N LEU A 367 12.32 15.36 -8.50
CA LEU A 367 13.28 16.05 -9.35
C LEU A 367 13.53 17.50 -8.89
N GLY A 368 12.48 18.24 -8.50
CA GLY A 368 12.62 19.60 -7.98
C GLY A 368 13.44 19.66 -6.68
N LEU A 369 13.32 18.65 -5.83
CA LEU A 369 14.10 18.54 -4.60
C LEU A 369 15.54 18.08 -4.90
N MET A 370 15.69 16.98 -5.64
CA MET A 370 16.94 16.20 -5.74
C MET A 370 17.69 16.29 -7.06
N GLY A 371 17.20 17.08 -8.02
CA GLY A 371 17.82 17.24 -9.34
C GLY A 371 19.14 18.02 -9.33
N SER A 372 19.48 18.71 -8.23
CA SER A 372 20.77 19.38 -8.12
C SER A 372 21.93 18.40 -7.89
N PRO A 373 23.15 18.72 -8.35
CA PRO A 373 24.28 17.78 -8.35
C PRO A 373 24.57 17.14 -6.99
N ASN A 374 24.44 17.90 -5.90
CA ASN A 374 24.78 17.42 -4.56
C ASN A 374 23.57 16.98 -3.72
N GLY A 375 22.38 16.80 -4.32
CA GLY A 375 21.20 16.27 -3.62
C GLY A 375 20.80 17.10 -2.40
N PHE A 376 20.76 16.47 -1.22
CA PHE A 376 20.38 17.11 0.05
C PHE A 376 21.17 18.39 0.33
N TRP A 377 22.46 18.40 -0.01
CA TRP A 377 23.36 19.51 0.27
C TRP A 377 23.05 20.79 -0.52
N ASP A 378 22.21 20.70 -1.56
CA ASP A 378 21.79 21.83 -2.39
C ASP A 378 20.29 22.17 -2.20
N LEU A 379 19.66 21.65 -1.14
CA LEU A 379 18.27 21.99 -0.81
C LEU A 379 18.15 23.40 -0.26
N THR A 380 17.06 24.06 -0.64
CA THR A 380 16.71 25.42 -0.21
C THR A 380 15.27 25.46 0.27
N ASN A 381 14.91 26.47 1.05
CA ASN A 381 13.52 26.70 1.46
C ASN A 381 12.58 26.81 0.25
N ASP A 382 13.02 27.42 -0.84
CA ASP A 382 12.19 27.59 -2.04
C ASP A 382 11.82 26.26 -2.69
N LYS A 383 12.77 25.33 -2.83
CA LYS A 383 12.50 23.98 -3.33
C LYS A 383 11.52 23.22 -2.44
N VAL A 384 11.70 23.34 -1.13
CA VAL A 384 10.87 22.65 -0.13
C VAL A 384 9.47 23.25 -0.05
N ASN A 385 9.34 24.58 -0.18
CA ASN A 385 8.05 25.26 -0.27
C ASN A 385 7.32 24.83 -1.55
N ALA A 386 7.99 24.86 -2.71
CA ALA A 386 7.38 24.44 -3.97
C ALA A 386 6.86 22.99 -3.92
N ALA A 387 7.63 22.08 -3.31
CA ALA A 387 7.19 20.70 -3.08
C ALA A 387 5.97 20.65 -2.14
N SER A 388 6.00 21.37 -1.02
CA SER A 388 4.91 21.40 -0.04
C SER A 388 3.62 21.96 -0.65
N ASP A 389 3.70 23.07 -1.37
CA ASP A 389 2.56 23.74 -2.00
C ASP A 389 1.91 22.85 -3.06
N ALA A 390 2.72 22.16 -3.88
CA ALA A 390 2.21 21.22 -4.88
C ALA A 390 1.42 20.07 -4.24
N ILE A 391 1.94 19.50 -3.14
CA ILE A 391 1.27 18.40 -2.42
C ILE A 391 0.00 18.90 -1.74
N THR A 392 0.07 20.00 -0.99
CA THR A 392 -1.09 20.60 -0.31
C THR A 392 -2.20 20.95 -1.29
N ALA A 393 -1.87 21.53 -2.45
CA ALA A 393 -2.87 21.85 -3.47
C ALA A 393 -3.55 20.60 -4.05
N LYS A 394 -2.78 19.55 -4.37
CA LYS A 394 -3.31 18.30 -4.94
C LYS A 394 -4.22 17.55 -3.98
N PHE A 395 -3.84 17.51 -2.70
CA PHE A 395 -4.51 16.71 -1.66
C PHE A 395 -5.46 17.50 -0.76
N LYS A 396 -5.56 18.83 -0.94
CA LYS A 396 -6.42 19.74 -0.17
C LYS A 396 -6.17 19.61 1.34
N LEU A 397 -4.89 19.61 1.72
CA LEU A 397 -4.43 19.43 3.11
C LEU A 397 -4.64 20.68 3.97
#